data_AF-A0AAE8U5X4-F1
#
_entry.id   AF-A0AAE8U5X4-F1
#
_cell.length_a   1.000
_cell.length_b   1.000
_cell.length_c   1.000
_cell.angle_alpha   90.00
_cell.angle_beta   90.00
_cell.angle_gamma   90.00
#
_symmetry.space_group_name_H-M   'P 1'
#
loop_
_entity.id
_entity.type
_entity.pdbx_description
1 polymer ?
#
loop_
_entity_poly.entity_id
_entity_poly.type
_entity_poly.pdbx_seq_one_letter_code
_entity_poly.pdbx_strand_id
1 'polypeptide(L)'
;MDGFKEEKGRVLIRTNKLCELIEISDRTLTDWKRQGLTQHSRGWWDLQHVLKWRGEIYNGDSETSKSVNLQQKKLEAEVAFKESQTELARIKMDIAEGKYIEKEIVEAELTRFFLVFKKSAMMLPRKLIGFITGYLDPMELRKVEKQISELINDALNQMSVDGVYNAKKK
;
A
#
# COMPACT_ATOMS: atom_id res chain seq x y z
N MET A 1 35.43 18.10 -41.17
CA MET A 1 36.58 18.41 -40.29
C MET A 1 36.05 18.40 -38.87
N ASP A 2 36.40 17.36 -38.13
CA ASP A 2 35.80 16.97 -36.86
C ASP A 2 35.75 18.13 -35.86
N GLY A 3 34.56 18.36 -35.29
CA GLY A 3 34.30 19.41 -34.30
C GLY A 3 34.93 19.16 -32.93
N PHE A 4 35.96 18.33 -32.89
CA PHE A 4 36.69 17.87 -31.71
C PHE A 4 38.15 18.27 -31.86
N LYS A 5 38.74 18.82 -30.81
CA LYS A 5 40.17 19.16 -30.75
C LYS A 5 40.71 18.68 -29.41
N GLU A 6 41.83 17.98 -29.43
CA GLU A 6 42.54 17.63 -28.21
C GLU A 6 43.68 18.63 -27.98
N GLU A 7 43.69 19.27 -26.82
CA GLU A 7 44.73 20.23 -26.46
C GLU A 7 45.14 20.06 -25.01
N LYS A 8 46.43 19.76 -24.77
CA LYS A 8 47.00 19.53 -23.42
C LYS A 8 46.22 18.49 -22.60
N GLY A 9 45.81 17.38 -23.23
CA GLY A 9 45.07 16.29 -22.58
C GLY A 9 43.60 16.59 -22.26
N ARG A 10 43.04 17.67 -22.81
CA ARG A 10 41.61 18.02 -22.68
C ARG A 10 40.92 17.93 -24.03
N VAL A 11 39.71 17.40 -24.01
CA VAL A 11 38.85 17.26 -25.19
C VAL A 11 37.98 18.50 -25.33
N LEU A 12 38.28 19.32 -26.33
CA LEU A 12 37.54 20.52 -26.69
C LEU A 12 36.52 20.19 -27.79
N ILE A 13 35.29 20.67 -27.63
CA ILE A 13 34.18 20.40 -28.52
C ILE A 13 33.56 21.71 -28.99
N ARG A 14 33.20 21.80 -30.27
CA ARG A 14 32.43 22.93 -30.79
C ARG A 14 30.99 22.93 -30.28
N THR A 15 30.44 24.12 -30.09
CA THR A 15 29.07 24.37 -29.59
C THR A 15 28.02 23.47 -30.27
N ASN A 16 27.97 23.42 -31.60
CA ASN A 16 26.99 22.58 -32.33
C ASN A 16 27.10 21.09 -31.99
N LYS A 17 28.32 20.56 -31.88
CA LYS A 17 28.56 19.15 -31.55
C LYS A 17 28.33 18.85 -30.08
N LEU A 18 28.59 19.81 -29.19
CA LEU A 18 28.30 19.70 -27.76
C LEU A 18 26.79 19.63 -27.52
N CYS A 19 26.00 20.49 -28.18
CA CYS A 19 24.54 20.48 -28.13
C CYS A 19 23.97 19.12 -28.57
N GLU A 20 24.50 18.57 -29.67
CA GLU A 20 24.10 17.26 -30.20
C GLU A 20 24.46 16.11 -29.24
N LEU A 21 25.66 16.13 -28.67
CA LEU A 21 26.16 15.07 -27.77
C LEU A 21 25.42 15.03 -26.42
N ILE A 22 25.09 16.20 -25.87
CA ILE A 22 24.50 16.34 -24.53
C ILE A 22 22.97 16.49 -24.62
N GLU A 23 22.41 16.52 -25.82
CA GLU A 23 20.98 16.70 -26.12
C GLU A 23 20.39 17.99 -25.53
N ILE A 24 21.11 19.10 -25.67
CA ILE A 24 20.71 20.42 -25.17
C ILE A 24 20.61 21.46 -26.27
N SER A 25 19.74 22.44 -26.08
CA SER A 25 19.63 23.59 -26.99
C SER A 25 20.79 24.56 -26.83
N ASP A 26 21.14 25.30 -27.90
CA ASP A 26 22.16 26.37 -27.85
C ASP A 26 21.78 27.49 -26.85
N ARG A 27 20.47 27.68 -26.63
CA ARG A 27 19.95 28.58 -25.58
C ARG A 27 20.36 28.12 -24.19
N THR A 28 20.30 26.82 -23.92
CA THR A 28 20.73 26.22 -22.65
C THR A 28 22.22 26.47 -22.39
N LEU A 29 23.08 26.32 -23.39
CA LEU A 29 24.51 26.65 -23.27
C LEU A 29 24.74 28.15 -23.03
N THR A 30 23.95 29.01 -23.66
CA THR A 30 24.01 30.46 -23.45
C THR A 30 23.58 30.83 -22.02
N ASP A 31 22.55 30.18 -21.49
CA ASP A 31 22.09 30.38 -20.11
C ASP A 31 23.12 29.85 -19.10
N TRP A 32 23.77 28.71 -19.37
CA TRP A 32 24.87 28.20 -18.54
C TRP A 32 26.07 29.14 -18.52
N LYS A 33 26.40 29.76 -19.66
CA LYS A 33 27.44 30.81 -19.72
C LYS A 33 27.11 31.99 -18.81
N ARG A 34 25.83 32.39 -18.73
CA ARG A 34 25.36 33.45 -17.83
C ARG A 34 25.39 33.04 -16.36
N GLN A 35 25.18 31.75 -16.08
CA GLN A 35 25.23 31.16 -14.75
C GLN A 35 26.66 30.86 -14.25
N GLY A 36 27.68 31.19 -15.05
CA GLY A 36 29.08 31.11 -14.63
C GLY A 36 29.90 29.98 -15.27
N LEU A 37 29.36 29.26 -16.26
CA LEU A 37 30.14 28.29 -17.04
C LEU A 37 31.19 29.01 -17.90
N THR A 38 32.47 28.69 -17.68
CA THR A 38 33.57 29.32 -18.42
C THR A 38 33.81 28.63 -19.77
N GLN A 39 33.96 29.45 -20.81
CA GLN A 39 34.25 29.01 -22.17
C GLN A 39 35.76 28.95 -22.39
N HIS A 40 36.26 27.92 -23.08
CA HIS A 40 37.69 27.79 -23.36
C HIS A 40 38.15 28.83 -24.42
N SER A 41 37.44 28.90 -25.54
CA SER A 41 37.65 29.93 -26.58
C SER A 41 36.38 30.10 -27.41
N ARG A 42 36.27 31.15 -28.24
CA ARG A 42 35.03 31.47 -28.96
C ARG A 42 34.52 30.26 -29.78
N GLY A 43 33.36 29.73 -29.37
CA GLY A 43 32.70 28.56 -29.96
C GLY A 43 33.16 27.19 -29.46
N TRP A 44 34.17 27.13 -28.59
CA TRP A 44 34.79 25.89 -28.08
C TRP A 44 34.63 25.73 -26.57
N TRP A 45 34.30 24.51 -26.16
CA TRP A 45 34.00 24.14 -24.79
C TRP A 45 34.84 22.95 -24.36
N ASP A 46 35.29 22.93 -23.11
CA ASP A 46 35.94 21.78 -22.50
C ASP A 46 34.87 20.80 -22.01
N LEU A 47 34.80 19.60 -22.61
CA LEU A 47 33.76 18.61 -22.31
C LEU A 47 33.78 18.21 -20.84
N GLN A 48 34.96 18.01 -20.25
CA GLN A 48 35.08 17.60 -18.85
C GLN A 48 34.58 18.71 -17.92
N HIS A 49 34.89 19.97 -18.25
CA HIS A 49 34.40 21.10 -17.46
C HIS A 49 32.88 21.25 -17.54
N VAL A 50 32.29 21.09 -18.73
CA VAL A 50 30.83 21.14 -18.94
C VAL A 50 30.13 20.03 -18.17
N LEU A 51 30.60 18.79 -18.27
CA LEU A 51 30.02 17.65 -17.57
C LEU A 51 30.18 17.76 -16.04
N LYS A 52 31.29 18.33 -15.57
CA LYS A 52 31.49 18.64 -14.15
C LYS A 52 30.53 19.73 -13.66
N TRP A 53 30.29 20.78 -14.46
CA TRP A 53 29.33 21.83 -14.13
C TRP A 53 27.90 21.27 -14.08
N ARG A 54 27.56 20.37 -15.01
CA ARG A 54 26.26 19.69 -15.05
C ARG A 54 26.07 18.72 -13.86
N GLY A 55 27.15 18.37 -13.17
CA GLY A 55 27.13 17.39 -12.07
C GLY A 55 27.10 15.93 -12.57
N GLU A 56 27.39 15.67 -13.83
CA GLU A 56 27.45 14.32 -14.40
C GLU A 56 28.80 13.64 -14.13
N ILE A 57 29.86 14.44 -13.96
CA ILE A 57 31.19 13.94 -13.57
C ILE A 57 31.54 14.48 -12.19
N TYR A 58 31.72 13.55 -11.26
CA TYR A 58 32.28 13.82 -9.94
C TYR A 58 33.73 13.36 -9.90
N ASN A 59 34.64 14.23 -9.44
CA ASN A 59 35.92 13.74 -8.93
C ASN A 59 35.59 13.01 -7.62
N GLY A 60 35.93 11.74 -7.51
CA GLY A 60 35.57 10.87 -6.38
C GLY A 60 36.02 11.35 -4.98
N ASP A 61 36.78 12.45 -4.88
CA ASP A 61 37.45 12.91 -3.65
C ASP A 61 37.09 14.32 -3.15
N SER A 62 36.09 15.03 -3.70
CA SER A 62 35.71 16.33 -3.11
C SER A 62 34.73 16.14 -1.93
N GLU A 63 34.99 16.74 -0.77
CA GLU A 63 34.08 16.74 0.39
C GLU A 63 32.64 17.19 0.03
N THR A 64 32.50 18.03 -1.00
CA THR A 64 31.24 18.51 -1.54
C THR A 64 30.36 17.41 -2.15
N SER A 65 30.94 16.36 -2.75
CA SER A 65 30.15 15.25 -3.32
C SER A 65 29.60 14.32 -2.24
N LYS A 66 30.38 14.12 -1.16
CA LYS A 66 29.92 13.39 0.03
C LYS A 66 28.82 14.15 0.76
N SER A 67 28.93 15.47 0.90
CA SER A 67 27.89 16.27 1.56
C SER A 67 26.59 16.31 0.76
N VAL A 68 26.64 16.43 -0.57
CA VAL A 68 25.45 16.36 -1.43
C VAL A 68 24.78 14.98 -1.36
N ASN A 69 25.56 13.89 -1.39
CA ASN A 69 25.01 12.53 -1.23
C ASN A 69 24.35 12.32 0.14
N LEU A 70 24.96 12.83 1.21
CA LEU A 70 24.40 12.76 2.57
C LEU A 70 23.13 13.60 2.73
N GLN A 71 23.09 14.80 2.13
CA GLN A 71 21.89 15.65 2.12
C GLN A 71 20.74 14.99 1.35
N GLN A 72 21.03 14.39 0.20
CA GLN A 72 20.04 13.65 -0.58
C GLN A 72 19.48 12.46 0.21
N LYS A 73 20.35 11.64 0.80
CA LYS A 73 19.93 10.52 1.67
C LYS A 73 19.10 10.98 2.86
N LYS A 74 19.46 12.11 3.48
CA LYS A 74 18.69 12.70 4.57
C LYS A 74 17.29 13.13 4.10
N LEU A 75 17.21 13.76 2.93
CA LEU A 75 15.94 14.19 2.35
C LEU A 75 15.05 12.98 2.03
N GLU A 76 15.60 11.94 1.41
CA GLU A 76 14.88 10.69 1.13
C GLU A 76 14.35 10.04 2.41
N ALA A 77 15.18 9.97 3.46
CA ALA A 77 14.76 9.46 4.76
C ALA A 77 13.66 10.33 5.40
N GLU A 78 13.74 11.66 5.27
CA GLU A 78 12.74 12.58 5.79
C GLU A 78 11.40 12.47 5.04
N VAL A 79 11.44 12.30 3.72
CA VAL A 79 10.24 12.04 2.90
C VAL A 79 9.60 10.72 3.31
N ALA A 80 10.37 9.63 3.38
CA ALA A 80 9.85 8.32 3.78
C ALA A 80 9.25 8.35 5.20
N PHE A 81 9.89 9.08 6.13
CA PHE A 81 9.35 9.28 7.47
C PHE A 81 8.02 10.03 7.43
N LYS A 82 7.94 11.15 6.69
CA LYS A 82 6.69 11.93 6.55
C LYS A 82 5.57 11.10 5.92
N GLU A 83 5.85 10.32 4.88
CA GLU A 83 4.88 9.41 4.26
C GLU A 83 4.34 8.40 5.28
N SER A 84 5.22 7.78 6.07
CA SER A 84 4.79 6.85 7.13
C SER A 84 3.93 7.55 8.21
N GLN A 85 4.24 8.80 8.56
CA GLN A 85 3.44 9.59 9.49
C GLN A 85 2.07 9.94 8.92
N THR A 86 1.98 10.28 7.63
CA THR A 86 0.70 10.56 6.99
C THR A 86 -0.19 9.32 6.91
N GLU A 87 0.38 8.15 6.64
CA GLU A 87 -0.38 6.90 6.62
C GLU A 87 -0.88 6.51 8.02
N LEU A 88 -0.03 6.66 9.04
CA LEU A 88 -0.45 6.45 10.43
C LEU A 88 -1.55 7.43 10.85
N ALA A 89 -1.46 8.70 10.44
CA ALA A 89 -2.48 9.70 10.72
C ALA A 89 -3.80 9.33 10.02
N ARG A 90 -3.74 8.83 8.79
CA ARG A 90 -4.92 8.35 8.04
C ARG A 90 -5.60 7.17 8.75
N ILE A 91 -4.84 6.14 9.13
CA ILE A 91 -5.39 4.98 9.86
C ILE A 91 -6.03 5.43 11.18
N LYS A 92 -5.38 6.34 11.92
CA LYS A 92 -5.97 6.91 13.15
C LYS A 92 -7.24 7.70 12.89
N MET A 93 -7.30 8.46 11.81
CA MET A 93 -8.50 9.19 11.41
C MET A 93 -9.64 8.21 11.07
N ASP A 94 -9.37 7.15 10.31
CA ASP A 94 -10.36 6.15 9.94
C ASP A 94 -10.85 5.35 11.18
N ILE A 95 -9.99 5.10 12.18
CA ILE A 95 -10.40 4.54 13.48
C ILE A 95 -11.33 5.53 14.21
N ALA A 96 -10.97 6.81 14.28
CA ALA A 96 -11.80 7.83 14.93
C ALA A 96 -13.13 8.07 14.21
N GLU A 97 -13.18 7.89 12.89
CA GLU A 97 -14.40 7.94 12.07
C GLU A 97 -15.28 6.69 12.28
N GLY A 98 -14.79 5.67 12.99
CA GLY A 98 -15.54 4.46 13.32
C GLY A 98 -15.58 3.42 12.18
N LYS A 99 -14.67 3.50 11.21
CA LYS A 99 -14.56 2.50 10.13
C LYS A 99 -13.96 1.18 10.62
N TYR A 100 -13.26 1.21 11.75
CA TYR A 100 -12.63 0.04 12.36
C TYR A 100 -13.23 -0.23 13.73
N ILE A 101 -13.40 -1.52 14.04
CA ILE A 101 -13.87 -2.01 15.33
C ILE A 101 -12.76 -2.89 15.90
N GLU A 102 -12.51 -2.78 17.19
CA GLU A 102 -11.55 -3.64 17.89
C GLU A 102 -11.95 -5.10 17.76
N LYS A 103 -10.98 -5.94 17.43
CA LYS A 103 -11.20 -7.37 17.18
C LYS A 103 -11.75 -8.05 18.43
N GLU A 104 -11.24 -7.71 19.60
CA GLU A 104 -11.63 -8.25 20.90
C GLU A 104 -13.10 -7.96 21.20
N ILE A 105 -13.59 -6.77 20.84
CA ILE A 105 -15.00 -6.39 20.99
C ILE A 105 -15.86 -7.25 20.06
N VAL A 106 -15.47 -7.36 18.78
CA VAL A 106 -16.20 -8.17 17.79
C VAL A 106 -16.27 -9.63 18.21
N GLU A 107 -15.15 -10.21 18.67
CA GLU A 107 -15.11 -11.60 19.14
C GLU A 107 -16.01 -11.81 20.37
N ALA A 108 -15.97 -10.90 21.34
CA ALA A 108 -16.79 -10.99 22.54
C ALA A 108 -18.29 -10.87 22.23
N GLU A 109 -18.68 -9.91 21.38
CA GLU A 109 -20.07 -9.69 21.00
C GLU A 109 -20.62 -10.83 20.15
N LEU A 110 -19.87 -11.29 19.15
CA LEU A 110 -20.27 -12.43 18.32
C LEU A 110 -20.38 -13.71 19.15
N THR A 111 -19.43 -13.96 20.05
CA THR A 111 -19.49 -15.11 20.97
C THR A 111 -20.76 -15.06 21.82
N ARG A 112 -21.05 -13.90 22.41
CA ARG A 112 -22.28 -13.69 23.19
C ARG A 112 -23.53 -13.90 22.34
N PHE A 113 -23.57 -13.35 21.14
CA PHE A 113 -24.67 -13.50 20.20
C PHE A 113 -24.92 -14.97 19.86
N PHE A 114 -23.89 -15.71 19.44
CA PHE A 114 -24.02 -17.12 19.06
C PHE A 114 -24.42 -18.01 20.25
N LEU A 115 -23.95 -17.71 21.47
CA LEU A 115 -24.40 -18.42 22.67
C LEU A 115 -25.90 -18.20 22.94
N VAL A 116 -26.37 -16.96 22.83
CA VAL A 116 -27.80 -16.63 23.00
C VAL A 116 -28.64 -17.25 21.90
N PHE A 117 -28.17 -17.19 20.66
CA PHE A 117 -28.82 -17.77 19.50
C PHE A 117 -28.95 -19.29 19.64
N LYS A 118 -27.86 -20.00 19.96
CA LYS A 118 -27.87 -21.45 20.19
C LYS A 118 -28.88 -21.85 21.26
N LYS A 119 -28.87 -21.17 22.42
CA LYS A 119 -29.84 -21.44 23.50
C LYS A 119 -31.27 -21.19 23.05
N SER A 120 -31.51 -20.10 22.31
CA SER A 120 -32.83 -19.75 21.79
C SER A 120 -33.35 -20.79 20.80
N ALA A 121 -32.50 -21.22 19.86
CA ALA A 121 -32.82 -22.25 18.88
C ALA A 121 -33.11 -23.61 19.56
N MET A 122 -32.28 -24.03 20.52
CA MET A 122 -32.49 -25.28 21.26
C MET A 122 -33.76 -25.29 22.13
N MET A 123 -34.32 -24.12 22.48
CA MET A 123 -35.60 -24.03 23.19
C MET A 123 -36.84 -24.10 22.28
N LEU A 124 -36.67 -23.88 20.97
CA LEU A 124 -37.79 -23.86 20.02
C LEU A 124 -38.59 -25.18 19.97
N PRO A 125 -37.98 -26.39 19.93
CA PRO A 125 -38.74 -27.64 19.86
C PRO A 125 -39.75 -27.72 21.00
N ARG A 126 -39.30 -27.51 22.24
CA ARG A 126 -40.14 -27.57 23.43
C ARG A 126 -41.26 -26.52 23.42
N LYS A 127 -40.96 -25.29 22.97
CA LYS A 127 -41.98 -24.23 22.84
C LYS A 127 -43.03 -24.58 21.79
N LEU A 128 -42.60 -25.09 20.64
CA LEU A 128 -43.48 -25.52 19.55
C LEU A 128 -44.40 -26.66 19.97
N ILE A 129 -43.86 -27.64 20.71
CA ILE A 129 -44.67 -28.71 21.32
C ILE A 129 -45.72 -28.14 22.26
N GLY A 130 -45.36 -27.15 23.09
CA GLY A 130 -46.28 -26.41 23.96
C GLY A 130 -47.57 -25.97 23.27
N PHE A 131 -47.48 -25.43 22.05
CA PHE A 131 -48.63 -24.94 21.28
C PHE A 131 -49.54 -26.04 20.73
N ILE A 132 -49.01 -27.24 20.51
CA ILE A 132 -49.75 -28.38 19.95
C ILE A 132 -50.11 -29.43 21.02
N THR A 133 -49.73 -29.20 22.28
CA THR A 133 -50.18 -30.06 23.39
C THR A 133 -51.70 -30.09 23.47
N GLY A 134 -52.27 -31.30 23.53
CA GLY A 134 -53.72 -31.52 23.59
C GLY A 134 -54.38 -31.83 22.23
N TYR A 135 -53.71 -31.60 21.11
CA TYR A 135 -54.20 -32.01 19.78
C TYR A 135 -53.66 -33.37 19.32
N LEU A 136 -52.59 -33.85 19.96
CA LEU A 136 -51.85 -35.05 19.61
C LEU A 136 -51.62 -35.90 20.86
N ASP A 137 -51.54 -37.22 20.66
CA ASP A 137 -51.18 -38.15 21.71
C ASP A 137 -49.74 -37.93 22.21
N PRO A 138 -49.44 -38.26 23.48
CA PRO A 138 -48.11 -38.06 24.07
C PRO A 138 -46.96 -38.71 23.28
N MET A 139 -47.23 -39.83 22.60
CA MET A 139 -46.23 -40.52 21.79
C MET A 139 -45.89 -39.74 20.52
N GLU A 140 -46.89 -39.20 19.83
CA GLU A 140 -46.70 -38.41 18.61
C GLU A 140 -46.06 -37.05 18.91
N LEU A 141 -46.43 -36.41 20.03
CA LEU A 141 -45.77 -35.19 20.50
C LEU A 141 -44.26 -35.40 20.72
N ARG A 142 -43.85 -36.52 21.33
CA ARG A 142 -42.42 -36.83 21.52
C ARG A 142 -41.69 -37.07 20.19
N LYS A 143 -42.33 -37.72 19.22
CA LYS A 143 -41.74 -37.93 17.88
C LYS A 143 -41.52 -36.60 17.16
N VAL A 144 -42.51 -35.72 17.17
CA VAL A 144 -42.42 -34.39 16.57
C VAL A 144 -41.34 -33.55 17.26
N GLU A 145 -41.26 -33.60 18.60
CA GLU A 145 -40.24 -32.87 19.36
C GLU A 145 -38.83 -33.30 18.96
N LYS A 146 -38.63 -34.61 18.85
CA LYS A 146 -37.35 -35.21 18.43
C LYS A 146 -36.99 -34.78 17.01
N GLN A 147 -37.92 -34.87 16.07
CA GLN A 147 -37.69 -34.48 14.67
C GLN A 147 -37.30 -32.99 14.55
N ILE A 148 -38.03 -32.10 15.24
CA ILE A 148 -37.71 -30.66 15.24
C ILE A 148 -36.34 -30.42 15.89
N SER A 149 -36.04 -31.11 16.99
CA SER A 149 -34.74 -31.01 17.67
C SER A 149 -33.59 -31.46 16.78
N GLU A 150 -33.75 -32.56 16.04
CA GLU A 150 -32.76 -33.05 15.08
C GLU A 150 -32.55 -32.04 13.93
N LEU A 151 -33.62 -31.50 13.36
CA LEU A 151 -33.53 -30.47 12.31
C LEU A 151 -32.80 -29.21 12.77
N ILE A 152 -33.07 -28.74 13.99
CA ILE A 152 -32.39 -27.58 14.56
C ILE A 152 -30.92 -27.88 14.83
N ASN A 153 -30.58 -29.05 15.37
CA ASN A 153 -29.19 -29.44 15.57
C ASN A 153 -28.43 -29.57 14.25
N ASP A 154 -29.04 -30.17 13.23
CA ASP A 154 -28.46 -30.26 11.88
C ASP A 154 -28.19 -28.86 11.31
N ALA A 155 -29.15 -27.94 11.40
CA ALA A 155 -28.99 -26.56 10.94
C ALA A 155 -27.88 -25.80 11.69
N LEU A 156 -27.82 -25.95 13.02
CA LEU A 156 -26.78 -25.34 13.84
C LEU A 156 -25.39 -25.91 13.51
N ASN A 157 -25.28 -27.21 13.26
CA ASN A 157 -24.03 -27.86 12.87
C ASN A 157 -23.55 -27.37 11.50
N GLN A 158 -24.45 -27.28 10.50
CA GLN A 158 -24.11 -26.73 9.18
C GLN A 158 -23.61 -25.29 9.27
N MET A 159 -24.25 -24.46 10.10
CA MET A 159 -23.83 -23.08 10.33
C MET A 159 -22.45 -23.00 11.01
N SER A 160 -22.11 -23.96 11.86
CA SER A 160 -20.82 -24.00 12.58
C SER A 160 -19.65 -24.51 11.72
N VAL A 161 -19.89 -25.31 10.69
CA VAL A 161 -18.82 -25.95 9.90
C VAL A 161 -18.57 -25.19 8.59
N ASP A 162 -19.62 -24.91 7.82
CA ASP A 162 -19.48 -24.36 6.45
C ASP A 162 -20.07 -22.95 6.30
N GLY A 163 -20.85 -22.46 7.27
CA GLY A 163 -21.58 -21.19 7.16
C GLY A 163 -22.67 -21.19 6.06
N VAL A 164 -22.91 -22.32 5.40
CA VAL A 164 -23.88 -22.51 4.33
C VAL A 164 -24.92 -23.54 4.75
N TYR A 165 -26.20 -23.16 4.76
CA TYR A 165 -27.30 -24.07 5.05
C TYR A 165 -27.62 -24.94 3.83
N ASN A 166 -27.47 -26.25 3.97
CA ASN A 166 -27.81 -27.23 2.94
C ASN A 166 -29.08 -27.97 3.36
N ALA A 167 -30.23 -27.55 2.81
CA ALA A 167 -31.50 -28.24 3.03
C ALA A 167 -31.39 -29.71 2.56
N LYS A 168 -31.78 -30.66 3.41
CA LYS A 168 -31.88 -32.08 3.01
C LYS A 168 -32.85 -32.20 1.82
N LYS A 169 -32.36 -32.69 0.68
CA LYS A 169 -33.22 -33.02 -0.47
C LYS A 169 -34.15 -34.17 -0.07
N LYS A 170 -35.44 -33.99 -0.33
CA LYS A 170 -36.50 -34.99 -0.15
C LYS A 170 -36.21 -36.26 -0.95
#